data_AF-A0A7S1NED4-F1
#
_entry.id   AF-A0A7S1NED4-F1
#
_cell.length_a   1.000
_cell.length_b   1.000
_cell.length_c   1.000
_cell.angle_alpha   90.00
_cell.angle_beta   90.00
_cell.angle_gamma   90.00
#
_symmetry.space_group_name_H-M   'P 1'
#
loop_
_entity.id
_entity.type
_entity.pdbx_description
1 polymer ?
#
loop_
_entity_poly.entity_id
_entity_poly.type
_entity_poly.pdbx_seq_one_letter_code
_entity_poly.pdbx_strand_id
1 'polypeptide(L)'
;LVNPHSYSLLLAATNAGCVHILRDYATPGRTKPVSGFRVVQSDFLWKQWPCIVDWNQMSGLLYVSSQSNVVTIWDLSLERCARDLRLPAEVNVSALSSDKASG
;
A
#
# COMPACT_ATOMS: atom_id res chain seq x y z
N LEU A 1 -2.17 -9.56 -3.21
CA LEU A 1 -1.05 -10.52 -3.12
C LEU A 1 0.12 -9.96 -3.89
N VAL A 2 1.33 -10.10 -3.36
CA VAL A 2 2.58 -9.72 -4.04
C VAL A 2 3.27 -10.98 -4.51
N ASN A 3 3.81 -10.98 -5.73
CA ASN A 3 4.48 -12.10 -6.36
C ASN A 3 3.65 -13.41 -6.41
N PRO A 4 2.42 -13.40 -6.96
CA PRO A 4 1.52 -14.55 -6.89
C PRO A 4 1.98 -15.79 -7.66
N HIS A 5 2.85 -15.64 -8.66
CA HIS A 5 3.28 -16.73 -9.55
C HIS A 5 4.52 -17.49 -9.06
N SER A 6 5.04 -17.18 -7.87
CA SER A 6 6.19 -17.87 -7.28
C SER A 6 6.03 -17.98 -5.77
N TYR A 7 6.68 -17.11 -5.01
CA TYR A 7 6.55 -17.04 -3.56
C TYR A 7 5.61 -15.90 -3.20
N SER A 8 4.31 -16.22 -3.15
CA SER A 8 3.28 -15.24 -2.83
C SER A 8 3.48 -14.67 -1.43
N LEU A 9 3.41 -13.35 -1.33
CA LEU A 9 3.43 -12.58 -0.09
C LEU A 9 2.08 -11.89 0.10
N LEU A 10 1.67 -11.78 1.36
CA LEU A 10 0.47 -11.05 1.75
C LEU A 10 0.86 -9.60 2.06
N LEU A 11 0.30 -8.67 1.30
CA LEU A 11 0.35 -7.24 1.60
C LEU A 11 -0.88 -6.87 2.41
N ALA A 12 -0.68 -6.27 3.59
CA ALA A 12 -1.73 -5.83 4.49
C ALA A 12 -1.52 -4.37 4.88
N ALA A 13 -2.56 -3.55 4.75
CA ALA A 13 -2.55 -2.16 5.17
C ALA A 13 -3.42 -1.97 6.42
N THR A 14 -3.02 -1.06 7.30
CA THR A 14 -3.79 -0.69 8.49
C THR A 14 -4.30 0.74 8.39
N ASN A 15 -5.38 1.07 9.10
CA ASN A 15 -5.90 2.44 9.17
C ASN A 15 -4.91 3.43 9.81
N ALA A 16 -3.85 2.94 10.48
CA ALA A 16 -2.76 3.78 10.96
C ALA A 16 -1.77 4.18 9.85
N GLY A 17 -2.03 3.80 8.59
CA GLY A 17 -1.17 4.08 7.46
C GLY A 17 0.08 3.20 7.41
N CYS A 18 0.07 2.06 8.11
CA CYS A 18 1.17 1.08 8.04
C CYS A 18 0.86 0.05 6.96
N VAL A 19 1.89 -0.31 6.19
CA VAL A 19 1.85 -1.41 5.23
C VAL A 19 2.79 -2.50 5.72
N HIS A 20 2.31 -3.74 5.71
CA HIS A 20 3.04 -4.94 6.11
C HIS A 20 3.09 -5.91 4.94
N ILE A 21 4.26 -6.49 4.71
CA ILE A 21 4.47 -7.59 3.77
C ILE A 21 4.78 -8.83 4.60
N LEU A 22 3.97 -9.88 4.42
CA LEU A 22 3.99 -11.09 5.23
C LEU A 22 4.21 -12.31 4.34
N ARG A 23 4.96 -13.29 4.84
CA ARG A 23 5.15 -14.61 4.20
C ARG A 23 4.53 -15.70 5.05
N ASP A 24 4.44 -16.90 4.47
CA ASP A 24 3.95 -18.12 5.12
C ASP A 24 2.52 -17.98 5.68
N TYR A 25 1.75 -17.01 5.16
CA TYR A 25 0.42 -16.65 5.64
C TYR A 25 -0.63 -17.74 5.43
N ALA A 26 -0.35 -18.70 4.54
CA ALA A 26 -1.24 -19.82 4.26
C ALA A 26 -1.17 -20.93 5.33
N THR A 27 -0.11 -20.97 6.15
CA THR A 27 0.01 -21.95 7.24
C THR A 27 -0.26 -21.28 8.59
N PRO A 28 -1.33 -21.67 9.30
CA PRO A 28 -1.65 -21.12 10.62
C PRO A 28 -0.46 -21.19 11.58
N GLY A 29 -0.19 -20.08 12.28
CA GLY A 29 0.91 -19.97 13.24
C GLY A 29 2.31 -19.85 12.62
N ARG A 30 2.45 -19.84 11.30
CA ARG A 30 3.76 -19.66 10.62
C ARG A 30 3.93 -18.30 9.95
N THR A 31 2.91 -17.44 9.94
CA THR A 31 2.99 -16.10 9.35
C THR A 31 4.16 -15.31 9.92
N LYS A 32 5.02 -14.80 9.03
CA LYS A 32 6.22 -14.02 9.40
C LYS A 32 6.24 -12.68 8.67
N PRO A 33 6.63 -11.59 9.34
CA PRO A 33 6.89 -10.32 8.66
C PRO A 33 8.12 -10.44 7.75
N VAL A 34 8.03 -9.81 6.58
CA VAL A 34 9.13 -9.67 5.61
C VAL A 34 9.65 -8.24 5.63
N SER A 35 8.73 -7.28 5.45
CA SER A 35 9.03 -5.85 5.52
C SER A 35 7.79 -5.11 6.03
N GLY A 36 7.99 -3.91 6.55
CA GLY A 36 6.90 -3.06 7.03
C GLY A 36 7.33 -1.61 7.08
N PHE A 37 6.49 -0.73 6.56
CA PHE A 37 6.77 0.70 6.49
C PHE A 37 5.50 1.50 6.75
N ARG A 38 5.69 2.77 7.15
CA ARG A 38 4.61 3.71 7.42
C ARG A 38 4.53 4.70 6.27
N VAL A 39 3.35 4.79 5.66
CA VAL A 39 3.07 5.67 4.53
C VAL A 39 2.57 7.03 4.98
N VAL A 40 1.82 7.07 6.09
CA VAL A 40 1.28 8.32 6.67
C VAL A 40 2.25 8.89 7.70
N GLN A 41 2.75 10.09 7.47
CA GLN A 41 3.50 10.85 8.48
C GLN A 41 2.54 11.40 9.55
N SER A 42 3.02 11.46 10.79
CA SER A 42 2.29 11.53 12.08
C SER A 42 1.27 12.66 12.28
N ASP A 43 1.18 13.61 11.37
CA ASP A 43 0.53 14.88 11.66
C ASP A 43 -1.01 14.80 11.56
N PHE A 44 -1.53 13.71 10.97
CA PHE A 44 -2.97 13.51 10.73
C PHE A 44 -3.62 12.41 11.59
N LEU A 45 -2.97 11.93 12.65
CA LEU A 45 -3.47 10.84 13.52
C LEU A 45 -4.88 11.08 14.11
N TRP A 46 -5.34 12.32 14.13
CA TRP A 46 -6.64 12.76 14.65
C TRP A 46 -7.82 12.44 13.72
N LYS A 47 -7.58 12.30 12.41
CA LYS A 47 -8.59 11.88 11.43
C LYS A 47 -8.27 10.47 10.97
N GLN A 48 -9.08 9.50 11.41
CA GLN A 48 -8.98 8.13 10.92
C GLN A 48 -9.56 8.03 9.50
N TRP A 49 -8.73 8.31 8.50
CA TRP A 49 -9.06 7.99 7.12
C TRP A 49 -8.77 6.51 6.86
N PRO A 50 -9.61 5.81 6.07
CA PRO A 50 -9.29 4.45 5.67
C PRO A 50 -7.98 4.44 4.86
N CYS A 51 -7.10 3.47 5.15
CA CYS A 51 -5.92 3.25 4.34
C CYS A 51 -6.27 2.31 3.20
N ILE A 52 -6.39 2.85 2.00
CA ILE A 52 -6.69 2.12 0.78
C ILE A 52 -5.41 1.97 0.01
N VAL A 53 -5.13 0.75 -0.42
CA VAL A 53 -3.92 0.42 -1.16
C VAL A 53 -4.26 -0.37 -2.41
N ASP A 54 -3.47 -0.15 -3.46
CA ASP A 54 -3.46 -1.03 -4.63
C ASP A 54 -2.03 -1.32 -5.08
N TRP A 55 -1.74 -2.61 -5.31
CA TRP A 55 -0.42 -3.12 -5.65
C TRP A 55 -0.30 -3.40 -7.15
N ASN A 56 0.66 -2.77 -7.82
CA ASN A 56 0.98 -3.06 -9.21
C ASN A 56 2.24 -3.93 -9.31
N GLN A 57 2.04 -5.22 -9.60
CA GLN A 57 3.11 -6.19 -9.74
C GLN A 57 4.08 -5.86 -10.88
N MET A 58 3.59 -5.31 -11.99
CA MET A 58 4.40 -5.05 -13.19
C MET A 58 5.36 -3.88 -12.97
N SER A 59 4.86 -2.77 -12.41
CA SER A 59 5.67 -1.59 -12.17
C SER A 59 6.46 -1.61 -10.86
N GLY A 60 6.13 -2.53 -9.95
CA GLY A 60 6.72 -2.57 -8.62
C GLY A 60 6.22 -1.45 -7.69
N LEU A 61 5.13 -0.77 -8.07
CA LEU A 61 4.60 0.38 -7.36
C LEU A 61 3.38 0.01 -6.49
N LEU A 62 3.35 0.58 -5.30
CA LEU A 62 2.22 0.56 -4.39
C LEU A 62 1.56 1.94 -4.35
N TYR A 63 0.28 1.99 -4.68
CA TYR A 63 -0.54 3.20 -4.58
C TYR A 63 -1.26 3.20 -3.24
N VAL A 64 -1.22 4.32 -2.53
CA VAL A 64 -1.76 4.43 -1.17
C VAL A 64 -2.57 5.71 -1.03
N SER A 65 -3.80 5.62 -0.56
CA SER A 65 -4.58 6.76 -0.10
C SER A 65 -4.99 6.55 1.35
N SER A 66 -4.64 7.51 2.19
CA SER A 66 -4.84 7.46 3.64
C SER A 66 -4.97 8.85 4.27
N GLN A 67 -5.13 9.86 3.41
CA GLN A 67 -5.41 11.25 3.76
C GLN A 67 -6.26 11.86 2.64
N SER A 68 -7.01 12.91 2.96
CA SER A 68 -7.77 13.66 1.97
C SER A 68 -6.85 14.20 0.87
N ASN A 69 -7.34 14.22 -0.37
CA ASN A 69 -6.69 14.87 -1.50
C ASN A 69 -5.35 14.27 -1.98
N VAL A 70 -4.80 13.22 -1.38
CA VAL A 70 -3.48 12.70 -1.81
C VAL A 70 -3.51 11.20 -2.07
N VAL A 71 -2.89 10.80 -3.18
CA VAL A 71 -2.48 9.42 -3.45
C VAL A 71 -0.95 9.38 -3.47
N THR A 72 -0.37 8.68 -2.50
CA THR A 72 1.07 8.47 -2.41
C THR A 72 1.47 7.22 -3.18
N ILE A 73 2.52 7.33 -3.99
CA ILE A 73 3.10 6.24 -4.77
C ILE A 73 4.41 5.82 -4.08
N TRP A 74 4.44 4.57 -3.65
CA TRP A 74 5.60 3.92 -3.06
C TRP A 74 6.28 2.98 -4.06
N ASP A 75 7.58 3.08 -4.18
CA ASP A 75 8.40 2.07 -4.85
C ASP A 75 8.78 1.01 -3.82
N LEU A 76 8.24 -0.21 -3.96
CA LEU A 76 8.52 -1.30 -3.03
C LEU A 76 9.90 -1.92 -3.22
N SER A 77 10.50 -1.76 -4.40
CA SER A 77 11.86 -2.27 -4.65
C SER A 77 12.90 -1.40 -3.97
N LEU A 78 12.63 -0.10 -3.90
CA LEU A 78 13.48 0.90 -3.24
C LEU A 78 13.05 1.25 -1.81
N GLU A 79 11.95 0.65 -1.33
CA GLU A 79 11.31 0.93 -0.03
C GLU A 79 11.18 2.44 0.27
N ARG A 80 10.74 3.24 -0.71
CA ARG A 80 10.63 4.69 -0.55
C ARG A 80 9.39 5.29 -1.19
N CYS A 81 8.97 6.44 -0.67
CA CYS A 81 8.01 7.30 -1.36
C CYS A 81 8.65 7.80 -2.67
N ALA A 82 8.05 7.44 -3.80
CA ALA A 82 8.48 7.88 -5.11
C ALA A 82 7.84 9.21 -5.50
N ARG A 83 6.54 9.39 -5.18
CA ARG A 83 5.77 10.57 -5.58
C ARG A 83 4.46 10.71 -4.81
N ASP A 84 4.03 11.94 -4.57
CA ASP A 84 2.66 12.25 -4.18
C ASP A 84 1.86 12.84 -5.35
N LEU A 85 0.63 12.35 -5.54
CA LEU A 85 -0.35 12.89 -6.48
C LEU A 85 -1.43 13.63 -5.70
N ARG A 86 -1.56 14.93 -5.94
CA ARG A 86 -2.66 15.74 -5.40
C ARG A 86 -3.89 15.61 -6.28
N LEU A 87 -5.02 15.35 -5.63
CA LEU A 87 -6.32 15.30 -6.27
C LEU A 87 -6.87 16.73 -6.41
N PRO A 88 -7.78 16.98 -7.36
CA PRO A 88 -8.36 18.32 -7.54
C PRO A 88 -9.29 18.77 -6.40
N ALA A 89 -9.81 17.83 -5.60
CA ALA A 89 -10.80 18.11 -4.55
C ALA A 89 -10.40 17.48 -3.21
N GLU A 90 -10.74 18.13 -2.10
CA GLU A 90 -10.57 17.60 -0.74
C GLU A 90 -11.60 16.51 -0.44
N VAL A 91 -11.48 15.40 -1.16
CA VAL A 91 -12.32 14.23 -1.00
C VAL A 91 -11.49 13.05 -0.52
N ASN A 92 -12.18 12.13 0.13
CA ASN A 92 -11.62 10.83 0.46
C ASN A 92 -11.70 9.92 -0.76
N VAL A 93 -10.61 9.22 -1.01
CA VAL A 93 -10.65 8.08 -1.91
C VAL A 93 -11.40 6.95 -1.20
N SER A 94 -12.30 6.29 -1.92
CA SER A 94 -13.05 5.12 -1.44
C SER A 94 -12.62 3.83 -2.12
N ALA A 95 -12.00 3.92 -3.30
CA ALA A 95 -11.44 2.80 -4.04
C ALA A 95 -10.22 3.26 -4.87
N LEU A 96 -9.23 2.38 -5.00
CA LEU A 96 -8.09 2.55 -5.89
C LEU A 96 -7.94 1.32 -6.76
N SER A 97 -7.63 1.54 -8.03
CA SER A 97 -7.23 0.49 -8.96
C SER A 97 -6.22 1.07 -9.94
N SER A 98 -5.09 0.41 -10.08
CA SER A 98 -4.05 0.68 -11.04
C SER A 98 -4.24 -0.24 -12.24
N ASP A 99 -3.98 0.26 -13.43
CA ASP A 99 -3.91 -0.60 -14.61
C ASP A 99 -2.86 -1.70 -14.42
N LYS A 100 -3.25 -2.94 -14.72
CA LYS A 100 -2.40 -4.14 -14.60
C LYS A 100 -1.84 -4.57 -15.96
N ALA A 101 -2.00 -3.75 -17.01
CA ALA A 101 -1.60 -4.07 -18.36
C ALA A 101 -0.17 -4.64 -18.42
N SER A 102 -0.08 -5.88 -18.91
CA SER A 102 1.09 -6.36 -19.62
C SER A 102 1.10 -5.66 -20.97
N GLY A 103 2.07 -4.78 -21.20
CA GLY A 103 2.42 -4.41 -22.58
C GLY A 103 2.82 -5.65 -23.36
#